data_AF-A0A929A7E6-F1
#
_entry.id   AF-A0A929A7E6-F1
#
_cell.length_a   1.000
_cell.length_b   1.000
_cell.length_c   1.000
_cell.angle_alpha   90.00
_cell.angle_beta   90.00
_cell.angle_gamma   90.00
#
_symmetry.space_group_name_H-M   'P 1'
#
loop_
_entity.id
_entity.type
_entity.pdbx_description
1 polymer ?
#
loop_
_entity_poly.entity_id
_entity_poly.type
_entity_poly.pdbx_seq_one_letter_code
_entity_poly.pdbx_strand_id
1 'polypeptide(L)'
;MFVSPSNADDLNLAAYNYHLPPERIAQNPASPRDSSRLLVIPSTSEHLHHRFHELPHLLKPGDLLVLNDTRVLPARLYGRKVGGGKVELLLLEERERDCWLSLVRPGRRLKPGARIHFFGDRAPSNEEHEEPPKLAATVLAVDPATSGRIIQFEPPQGQSLLNMLEDVGIIPLPPYISHSEADPEQYQTIYSDRLGSAAAPTAGLHFTDDLLKQLNQNGIEQTFVTLHVGVGTFRPVESENITEHTMHGEWFEVSQEVVDKVEETKARGGRVIAVGTTVTRALEGAAQSGKLQPMSDKTNLYIYPGYQWQVVDGMVTNFHLPQSTLMMLVSALIGRERLLNLYEEAIAQDYRFYSFGDAMLILPEAKVEHQQPAEASPATSEATNEAASEDPS
;
A
#
# COMPACT_ATOMS: atom_id res chain seq x y z
N MET A 1 -0.63 20.63 -3.55
CA MET A 1 -1.20 19.26 -3.42
C MET A 1 -2.15 19.10 -2.23
N PHE A 2 -2.16 19.97 -1.22
CA PHE A 2 -3.14 19.89 -0.13
C PHE A 2 -3.99 21.16 -0.06
N VAL A 3 -5.26 20.99 0.29
CA VAL A 3 -6.13 22.05 0.81
C VAL A 3 -6.36 21.80 2.29
N SER A 4 -6.62 22.87 3.06
CA SER A 4 -6.95 22.72 4.48
C SER A 4 -8.16 21.79 4.65
N PRO A 5 -8.09 20.78 5.53
CA PRO A 5 -9.26 19.97 5.85
C PRO A 5 -10.38 20.85 6.41
N SER A 6 -11.62 20.49 6.10
CA SER A 6 -12.80 21.21 6.59
C SER A 6 -13.08 20.89 8.07
N ASN A 7 -12.59 19.76 8.59
CA ASN A 7 -12.77 19.32 9.97
C ASN A 7 -11.40 19.19 10.68
N ALA A 8 -11.24 19.84 11.83
CA ALA A 8 -10.00 19.77 12.62
C ALA A 8 -9.66 18.35 13.08
N ASP A 9 -10.70 17.53 13.34
CA ASP A 9 -10.49 16.16 13.76
C ASP A 9 -9.83 15.34 12.63
N ASP A 10 -9.94 15.73 11.35
CA ASP A 10 -9.34 14.98 10.23
C ASP A 10 -7.81 14.90 10.36
N LEU A 11 -7.21 15.78 11.16
CA LEU A 11 -5.78 15.79 11.46
C LEU A 11 -5.43 15.08 12.78
N ASN A 12 -6.42 14.58 13.53
CA ASN A 12 -6.21 13.91 14.81
C ASN A 12 -6.24 12.39 14.67
N LEU A 13 -5.16 11.71 15.09
CA LEU A 13 -5.01 10.26 15.04
C LEU A 13 -6.13 9.50 15.77
N ALA A 14 -6.60 10.01 16.90
CA ALA A 14 -7.65 9.37 17.70
C ALA A 14 -8.98 9.26 16.93
N ALA A 15 -9.22 10.17 15.98
CA ALA A 15 -10.43 10.17 15.17
C ALA A 15 -10.42 9.11 14.05
N TYR A 16 -9.31 8.38 13.86
CA TYR A 16 -9.22 7.22 12.95
C TYR A 16 -9.29 5.89 13.68
N ASN A 17 -9.78 5.90 14.93
CA ASN A 17 -9.98 4.68 15.70
C ASN A 17 -11.37 4.10 15.47
N TYR A 18 -11.46 2.78 15.40
CA TYR A 18 -12.72 2.04 15.39
C TYR A 18 -12.51 0.66 16.03
N HIS A 19 -13.56 0.08 16.59
CA HIS A 19 -13.48 -1.24 17.23
C HIS A 19 -13.55 -2.34 16.17
N LEU A 20 -12.44 -3.06 15.94
CA LEU A 20 -12.42 -4.25 15.09
C LEU A 20 -12.37 -5.53 15.96
N PRO A 21 -13.43 -6.37 15.94
CA PRO A 21 -13.38 -7.66 16.62
C PRO A 21 -12.28 -8.57 16.01
N PRO A 22 -11.44 -9.25 16.82
CA PRO A 22 -10.35 -10.09 16.32
C PRO A 22 -10.78 -11.16 15.31
N GLU A 23 -11.99 -11.71 15.46
CA GLU A 23 -12.60 -12.70 14.57
C GLU A 23 -12.89 -12.18 13.16
N ARG A 24 -12.89 -10.85 12.96
CA ARG A 24 -13.01 -10.24 11.63
C ARG A 24 -11.68 -10.17 10.88
N ILE A 25 -10.55 -10.41 11.55
CA ILE A 25 -9.24 -10.38 10.91
C ILE A 25 -9.01 -11.71 10.19
N ALA A 26 -8.99 -11.67 8.85
CA ALA A 26 -8.80 -12.88 8.05
C ALA A 26 -7.41 -13.50 8.28
N GLN A 27 -7.40 -14.75 8.71
CA GLN A 27 -6.17 -15.56 8.82
C GLN A 27 -5.83 -16.29 7.52
N ASN A 28 -6.81 -16.49 6.63
CA ASN A 28 -6.65 -17.15 5.34
C ASN A 28 -7.43 -16.39 4.25
N PRO A 29 -6.94 -16.35 3.00
CA PRO A 29 -7.67 -15.75 1.89
C PRO A 29 -8.93 -16.56 1.56
N ALA A 30 -9.87 -15.94 0.85
CA ALA A 30 -10.99 -16.68 0.27
C ALA A 30 -10.51 -17.69 -0.78
N SER A 31 -11.26 -18.77 -0.98
CA SER A 31 -10.99 -19.78 -1.99
C SER A 31 -12.27 -20.12 -2.77
N PRO A 32 -12.34 -19.84 -4.09
CA PRO A 32 -11.36 -19.10 -4.88
C PRO A 32 -11.22 -17.64 -4.41
N ARG A 33 -10.12 -16.96 -4.76
CA ARG A 33 -9.79 -15.63 -4.20
C ARG A 33 -10.81 -14.55 -4.54
N ASP A 34 -11.38 -14.64 -5.74
CA ASP A 34 -12.43 -13.77 -6.26
C ASP A 34 -13.83 -14.08 -5.67
N SER A 35 -13.93 -15.06 -4.76
CA SER A 35 -15.13 -15.28 -3.94
C SER A 35 -15.18 -14.36 -2.71
N SER A 36 -14.13 -13.56 -2.47
CA SER A 36 -14.13 -12.53 -1.42
C SER A 36 -15.27 -11.54 -1.64
N ARG A 37 -15.71 -10.89 -0.55
CA ARG A 37 -16.76 -9.88 -0.66
C ARG A 37 -16.17 -8.58 -1.19
N LEU A 38 -17.03 -7.79 -1.82
CA LEU A 38 -16.71 -6.47 -2.33
C LEU A 38 -17.75 -5.48 -1.81
N LEU A 39 -17.31 -4.51 -1.01
CA LEU A 39 -18.12 -3.34 -0.68
C LEU A 39 -17.94 -2.30 -1.79
N VAL A 40 -18.99 -1.98 -2.52
CA VAL A 40 -18.94 -1.04 -3.63
C VAL A 40 -19.49 0.30 -3.17
N ILE A 41 -18.77 1.38 -3.45
CA ILE A 41 -19.16 2.75 -3.15
C ILE A 41 -19.31 3.48 -4.49
N PRO A 42 -20.51 3.46 -5.09
CA PRO A 42 -20.71 4.00 -6.43
C PRO A 42 -20.91 5.51 -6.47
N SER A 43 -21.29 6.14 -5.35
CA SER A 43 -21.58 7.59 -5.27
C SER A 43 -21.27 8.11 -3.87
N THR A 44 -21.56 9.38 -3.56
CA THR A 44 -21.37 9.96 -2.22
C THR A 44 -22.41 9.51 -1.18
N SER A 45 -23.54 8.96 -1.61
CA SER A 45 -24.69 8.64 -0.73
C SER A 45 -25.05 7.15 -0.69
N GLU A 46 -24.45 6.32 -1.55
CA GLU A 46 -24.81 4.91 -1.69
C GLU A 46 -23.62 3.99 -1.45
N HIS A 47 -23.91 2.76 -1.00
CA HIS A 47 -23.00 1.62 -1.03
C HIS A 47 -23.78 0.33 -1.31
N LEU A 48 -23.11 -0.64 -1.91
CA LEU A 48 -23.67 -1.92 -2.34
C LEU A 48 -22.77 -3.08 -1.91
N HIS A 49 -23.36 -4.26 -1.73
CA HIS A 49 -22.65 -5.48 -1.35
C HIS A 49 -22.60 -6.46 -2.53
N HIS A 50 -21.39 -6.78 -2.97
CA HIS A 50 -21.12 -7.69 -4.08
C HIS A 50 -20.05 -8.73 -3.68
N ARG A 51 -19.71 -9.59 -4.64
CA ARG A 51 -18.52 -10.44 -4.65
C ARG A 51 -17.49 -9.91 -5.64
N PHE A 52 -16.22 -10.23 -5.38
CA PHE A 52 -15.12 -9.70 -6.18
C PHE A 52 -15.17 -10.16 -7.64
N HIS A 53 -15.62 -11.38 -7.92
CA HIS A 53 -15.82 -11.87 -9.28
C HIS A 53 -16.86 -11.07 -10.10
N GLU A 54 -17.69 -10.23 -9.46
CA GLU A 54 -18.65 -9.37 -10.14
C GLU A 54 -18.01 -8.05 -10.64
N LEU A 55 -16.73 -7.80 -10.34
CA LEU A 55 -15.99 -6.60 -10.76
C LEU A 55 -16.16 -6.21 -12.25
N PRO A 56 -16.20 -7.15 -13.22
CA PRO A 56 -16.36 -6.80 -14.63
C PRO A 56 -17.71 -6.15 -14.97
N HIS A 57 -18.71 -6.27 -14.11
CA HIS A 57 -20.03 -5.64 -14.26
C HIS A 57 -20.13 -4.27 -13.56
N LEU A 58 -19.18 -3.97 -12.67
CA LEU A 58 -19.13 -2.73 -11.89
C LEU A 58 -18.26 -1.66 -12.55
N LEU A 59 -17.41 -2.07 -13.50
CA LEU A 59 -16.55 -1.21 -14.30
C LEU A 59 -17.15 -0.96 -15.68
N LYS A 60 -16.62 0.04 -16.38
CA LYS A 60 -17.10 0.48 -17.70
C LYS A 60 -16.03 0.16 -18.76
N PRO A 61 -16.42 -0.19 -20.00
CA PRO A 61 -15.48 -0.24 -21.11
C PRO A 61 -14.72 1.09 -21.24
N GLY A 62 -13.41 1.02 -21.44
CA GLY A 62 -12.52 2.18 -21.49
C GLY A 62 -11.86 2.55 -20.16
N ASP A 63 -12.29 1.94 -19.04
CA ASP A 63 -11.58 2.04 -17.76
C ASP A 63 -10.18 1.41 -17.84
N LEU A 64 -9.26 1.93 -17.03
CA LEU A 64 -7.92 1.39 -16.84
C LEU A 64 -7.75 0.93 -15.39
N LEU A 65 -7.45 -0.36 -15.21
CA LEU A 65 -6.95 -0.89 -13.96
C LEU A 65 -5.42 -0.74 -13.92
N VAL A 66 -4.91 -0.08 -12.90
CA VAL A 66 -3.47 -0.04 -12.63
C VAL A 66 -3.17 -0.97 -11.46
N LEU A 67 -2.28 -1.95 -11.67
CA LEU A 67 -1.93 -2.98 -10.71
C LEU A 67 -0.46 -2.87 -10.27
N ASN A 68 -0.11 -3.49 -9.14
CA ASN A 68 1.28 -3.54 -8.67
C ASN A 68 1.87 -4.94 -8.88
N ASP A 69 2.85 -5.08 -9.75
CA ASP A 69 3.50 -6.34 -10.14
C ASP A 69 4.64 -6.78 -9.21
N THR A 70 4.83 -6.09 -8.09
CA THR A 70 5.83 -6.43 -7.08
C THR A 70 5.60 -7.84 -6.52
N ARG A 71 6.69 -8.58 -6.32
CA ARG A 71 6.70 -9.93 -5.76
C ARG A 71 7.41 -9.94 -4.41
N VAL A 72 6.80 -10.60 -3.42
CA VAL A 72 7.33 -10.67 -2.05
C VAL A 72 8.52 -11.61 -1.99
N LEU A 73 9.60 -11.14 -1.39
CA LEU A 73 10.77 -11.97 -1.13
C LEU A 73 10.51 -12.91 0.06
N PRO A 74 11.10 -14.12 0.08
CA PRO A 74 11.21 -14.95 1.28
C PRO A 74 12.20 -14.30 2.27
N ALA A 75 11.83 -13.13 2.76
CA ALA A 75 12.68 -12.18 3.47
C ALA A 75 12.76 -12.41 4.99
N ARG A 76 12.00 -13.36 5.54
CA ARG A 76 12.16 -13.76 6.95
C ARG A 76 13.15 -14.91 7.04
N LEU A 77 14.26 -14.70 7.73
CA LEU A 77 15.29 -15.72 7.94
C LEU A 77 15.37 -16.10 9.41
N TYR A 78 15.52 -17.40 9.68
CA TYR A 78 15.86 -17.89 11.00
C TYR A 78 17.28 -18.42 11.03
N GLY A 79 18.10 -17.84 11.89
CA GLY A 79 19.51 -18.19 12.03
C GLY A 79 19.94 -18.36 13.47
N ARG A 80 21.22 -18.67 13.64
CA ARG A 80 21.90 -18.72 14.93
C ARG A 80 23.13 -17.83 14.91
N LYS A 81 23.32 -17.06 15.96
CA LYS A 81 24.56 -16.34 16.17
C LYS A 81 25.69 -17.34 16.44
N VAL A 82 26.87 -17.11 15.87
CA VAL A 82 28.08 -17.87 16.24
C VAL A 82 28.40 -17.63 17.71
N GLY A 83 28.53 -18.70 18.49
CA GLY A 83 28.60 -18.65 19.96
C GLY A 83 27.24 -18.80 20.66
N GLY A 84 26.16 -19.06 19.92
CA GLY A 84 24.86 -19.43 20.44
C GLY A 84 23.82 -18.31 20.45
N GLY A 85 22.55 -18.72 20.47
CA GLY A 85 21.39 -17.82 20.48
C GLY A 85 20.67 -17.78 19.13
N LYS A 86 19.35 -17.93 19.18
CA LYS A 86 18.46 -17.83 18.01
C LYS A 86 18.36 -16.38 17.56
N VAL A 87 18.32 -16.18 16.24
CA VAL A 87 18.17 -14.88 15.59
C VAL A 87 17.10 -15.01 14.51
N GLU A 88 16.12 -14.13 14.55
CA GLU A 88 15.18 -13.88 13.46
C GLU A 88 15.60 -12.59 12.77
N LEU A 89 15.69 -12.64 11.44
CA LEU A 89 15.88 -11.49 10.58
C LEU A 89 14.65 -11.29 9.70
N LEU A 90 14.31 -10.03 9.45
CA LEU A 90 13.42 -9.63 8.38
C LEU A 90 14.19 -8.67 7.47
N LEU A 91 14.52 -9.11 6.25
CA LEU A 91 15.16 -8.30 5.21
C LEU A 91 14.19 -7.19 4.77
N LEU A 92 14.69 -5.96 4.66
CA LEU A 92 13.87 -4.79 4.38
C LEU A 92 14.27 -4.09 3.09
N GLU A 93 15.56 -3.78 2.95
CA GLU A 93 16.06 -2.99 1.84
C GLU A 93 17.51 -3.37 1.55
N GLU A 94 17.81 -3.66 0.29
CA GLU A 94 19.17 -3.83 -0.19
C GLU A 94 19.85 -2.46 -0.27
N ARG A 95 21.00 -2.32 0.39
CA ARG A 95 21.82 -1.10 0.38
C ARG A 95 22.88 -1.17 -0.71
N GLU A 96 23.52 -2.32 -0.78
CA GLU A 96 24.55 -2.68 -1.75
C GLU A 96 24.40 -4.18 -2.01
N ARG A 97 25.11 -4.71 -3.00
CA ARG A 97 25.06 -6.12 -3.35
C ARG A 97 25.25 -7.02 -2.12
N ASP A 98 24.25 -7.86 -1.86
CA ASP A 98 24.22 -8.82 -0.75
C ASP A 98 24.28 -8.15 0.65
N CYS A 99 24.08 -6.83 0.74
CA CYS A 99 24.13 -6.03 1.96
C CYS A 99 22.77 -5.39 2.23
N TRP A 100 22.12 -5.79 3.32
CA TRP A 100 20.73 -5.45 3.57
C TRP A 100 20.53 -4.78 4.92
N LEU A 101 19.63 -3.79 4.94
CA LEU A 101 18.98 -3.35 6.16
C LEU A 101 17.97 -4.42 6.58
N SER A 102 18.07 -4.88 7.83
CA SER A 102 17.19 -5.91 8.39
C SER A 102 16.68 -5.55 9.79
N LEU A 103 15.43 -5.89 10.10
CA LEU A 103 14.98 -5.94 11.50
C LEU A 103 15.46 -7.24 12.13
N VAL A 104 15.82 -7.18 13.41
CA VAL A 104 16.44 -8.32 14.13
C VAL A 104 15.75 -8.58 15.45
N ARG A 105 15.42 -9.84 15.72
CA ARG A 105 14.97 -10.31 17.04
C ARG A 105 15.81 -11.50 17.51
N PRO A 106 16.46 -11.45 18.68
CA PRO A 106 16.62 -10.31 19.60
C PRO A 106 17.75 -9.35 19.16
N GLY A 107 17.40 -8.11 18.79
CA GLY A 107 18.37 -7.14 18.25
C GLY A 107 19.48 -6.69 19.22
N ARG A 108 19.20 -6.57 20.54
CA ARG A 108 20.17 -6.04 21.54
C ARG A 108 21.48 -6.85 21.62
N ARG A 109 21.47 -8.13 21.24
CA ARG A 109 22.63 -9.05 21.36
C ARG A 109 23.42 -9.22 20.06
N LEU A 110 22.91 -8.69 18.95
CA LEU A 110 23.61 -8.65 17.66
C LEU A 110 24.35 -7.31 17.53
N LYS A 111 25.62 -7.30 17.92
CA LYS A 111 26.52 -6.14 17.77
C LYS A 111 27.26 -6.24 16.42
N PRO A 112 27.79 -5.13 15.88
CA PRO A 112 28.73 -5.16 14.77
C PRO A 112 29.83 -6.23 14.96
N GLY A 113 30.17 -6.93 13.89
CA GLY A 113 31.09 -8.08 13.87
C GLY A 113 30.47 -9.43 14.28
N ALA A 114 29.21 -9.46 14.76
CA ALA A 114 28.55 -10.73 15.04
C ALA A 114 28.28 -11.50 13.75
N ARG A 115 28.62 -12.79 13.75
CA ARG A 115 28.31 -13.72 12.65
C ARG A 115 27.02 -14.49 12.92
N ILE A 116 26.26 -14.75 11.87
CA ILE A 116 24.98 -15.46 11.88
C ILE A 116 25.05 -16.57 10.84
N HIS A 117 24.59 -17.76 11.20
CA HIS A 117 24.50 -18.93 10.34
C HIS A 117 23.02 -19.30 10.11
N PHE A 118 22.66 -19.58 8.86
CA PHE A 118 21.33 -20.03 8.44
C PHE A 118 21.44 -21.44 7.86
N PHE A 119 20.50 -22.31 8.26
CA PHE A 119 20.53 -23.74 7.94
C PHE A 119 19.34 -24.16 7.05
N GLY A 120 18.28 -23.35 7.01
CA GLY A 120 17.07 -23.59 6.23
C GLY A 120 15.95 -22.63 6.64
N ASP A 121 14.76 -22.90 6.15
CA ASP A 121 13.52 -22.14 6.31
C ASP A 121 12.80 -22.39 7.65
N ARG A 122 13.41 -23.13 8.59
CA ARG A 122 12.80 -23.46 9.88
C ARG A 122 13.44 -22.69 11.02
N ALA A 123 12.60 -22.29 11.98
CA ALA A 123 13.09 -21.77 13.24
C ALA A 123 14.02 -22.82 13.90
N PRO A 124 15.23 -22.42 14.35
CA PRO A 124 16.17 -23.38 14.91
C PRO A 124 15.56 -24.10 16.11
N SER A 125 15.69 -25.43 16.15
CA SER A 125 15.43 -26.23 17.35
C SER A 125 16.45 -25.86 18.45
N ASN A 126 16.47 -26.53 19.59
CA ASN A 126 17.57 -26.34 20.56
C ASN A 126 18.74 -27.32 20.30
N GLU A 127 18.61 -28.19 19.31
CA GLU A 127 19.59 -29.23 18.99
C GLU A 127 20.70 -28.66 18.10
N GLU A 128 21.92 -29.16 18.23
CA GLU A 128 23.00 -28.77 17.34
C GLU A 128 22.71 -29.27 15.91
N HIS A 129 22.89 -28.41 14.91
CA HIS A 129 22.78 -28.82 13.52
C HIS A 129 24.10 -29.51 13.14
N GLU A 130 24.04 -30.80 12.77
CA GLU A 130 25.20 -31.53 12.24
C GLU A 130 25.59 -31.06 10.82
N GLU A 131 24.65 -30.44 10.10
CA GLU A 131 24.86 -29.93 8.75
C GLU A 131 25.58 -28.55 8.74
N PRO A 132 26.44 -28.30 7.74
CA PRO A 132 27.05 -26.99 7.56
C PRO A 132 25.99 -25.92 7.24
N PRO A 133 26.22 -24.64 7.62
CA PRO A 133 25.30 -23.57 7.28
C PRO A 133 25.20 -23.40 5.75
N LYS A 134 23.97 -23.25 5.25
CA LYS A 134 23.71 -22.95 3.85
C LYS A 134 24.12 -21.52 3.49
N LEU A 135 23.86 -20.58 4.41
CA LEU A 135 24.18 -19.15 4.25
C LEU A 135 24.81 -18.63 5.54
N ALA A 136 25.82 -17.77 5.40
CA ALA A 136 26.39 -17.03 6.51
C ALA A 136 26.18 -15.52 6.30
N ALA A 137 26.18 -14.77 7.39
CA ALA A 137 26.12 -13.32 7.34
C ALA A 137 26.87 -12.69 8.51
N THR A 138 27.31 -11.45 8.29
CA THR A 138 28.04 -10.65 9.28
C THR A 138 27.31 -9.32 9.50
N VAL A 139 27.08 -8.97 10.77
CA VAL A 139 26.51 -7.67 11.14
C VAL A 139 27.58 -6.59 10.93
N LEU A 140 27.34 -5.66 10.01
CA LEU A 140 28.25 -4.55 9.74
C LEU A 140 28.01 -3.38 10.69
N ALA A 141 26.75 -2.98 10.87
CA ALA A 141 26.40 -1.78 11.62
C ALA A 141 24.99 -1.84 12.22
N VAL A 142 24.69 -0.86 13.09
CA VAL A 142 23.34 -0.54 13.54
C VAL A 142 22.84 0.64 12.73
N ASP A 143 21.66 0.51 12.13
CA ASP A 143 21.03 1.64 11.44
C ASP A 143 20.42 2.61 12.46
N PRO A 144 20.81 3.89 12.48
CA PRO A 144 20.37 4.84 13.50
C PRO A 144 18.88 5.22 13.34
N ALA A 145 18.36 5.23 12.13
CA ALA A 145 16.98 5.66 11.86
C ALA A 145 15.95 4.59 12.26
N THR A 146 16.28 3.32 12.08
CA THR A 146 15.34 2.21 12.32
C THR A 146 15.71 1.33 13.51
N SER A 147 16.89 1.52 14.10
CA SER A 147 17.52 0.60 15.05
C SER A 147 17.75 -0.82 14.47
N GLY A 148 17.63 -0.99 13.15
CA GLY A 148 17.89 -2.23 12.42
C GLY A 148 19.38 -2.60 12.38
N ARG A 149 19.71 -3.66 11.66
CA ARG A 149 21.10 -4.06 11.39
C ARG A 149 21.38 -3.97 9.90
N ILE A 150 22.54 -3.42 9.57
CA ILE A 150 23.13 -3.58 8.25
C ILE A 150 23.87 -4.91 8.27
N ILE A 151 23.44 -5.85 7.43
CA ILE A 151 23.91 -7.24 7.42
C ILE A 151 24.49 -7.53 6.04
N GLN A 152 25.76 -7.92 6.01
CA GLN A 152 26.40 -8.45 4.81
C GLN A 152 26.17 -9.96 4.78
N PHE A 153 25.53 -10.44 3.72
CA PHE A 153 25.39 -11.86 3.44
C PHE A 153 26.60 -12.36 2.64
N GLU A 154 26.95 -13.62 2.88
CA GLU A 154 28.07 -14.32 2.28
C GLU A 154 27.52 -15.56 1.54
N PRO A 155 26.84 -15.40 0.39
CA PRO A 155 26.37 -16.54 -0.39
C PRO A 155 27.56 -17.39 -0.90
N PRO A 156 27.40 -18.72 -1.02
CA PRO A 156 28.44 -19.59 -1.57
C PRO A 156 28.87 -19.16 -2.97
N GLN A 157 30.10 -19.48 -3.35
CA GLN A 157 30.65 -19.11 -4.66
C GLN A 157 29.74 -19.62 -5.80
N GLY A 158 29.34 -18.70 -6.69
CA GLY A 158 28.48 -19.01 -7.83
C GLY A 158 26.97 -18.98 -7.54
N GLN A 159 26.55 -18.69 -6.30
CA GLN A 159 25.15 -18.49 -5.95
C GLN A 159 24.84 -17.01 -5.67
N SER A 160 23.63 -16.57 -6.02
CA SER A 160 23.11 -15.26 -5.65
C SER A 160 22.44 -15.34 -4.27
N LEU A 161 22.40 -14.24 -3.51
CA LEU A 161 21.61 -14.19 -2.28
C LEU A 161 20.13 -14.50 -2.55
N LEU A 162 19.56 -13.97 -3.63
CA LEU A 162 18.15 -14.21 -3.97
C LEU A 162 17.81 -15.70 -4.09
N ASN A 163 18.66 -16.49 -4.76
CA ASN A 163 18.45 -17.93 -4.86
C ASN A 163 18.57 -18.59 -3.48
N MET A 164 19.53 -18.16 -2.65
CA MET A 164 19.66 -18.67 -1.29
C MET A 164 18.42 -18.37 -0.43
N LEU A 165 17.76 -17.22 -0.63
CA LEU A 165 16.55 -16.87 0.12
C LEU A 165 15.39 -17.83 -0.16
N GLU A 166 15.33 -18.47 -1.33
CA GLU A 166 14.33 -19.51 -1.61
C GLU A 166 14.53 -20.75 -0.72
N ASP A 167 15.78 -21.07 -0.37
CA ASP A 167 16.13 -22.23 0.45
C ASP A 167 16.14 -21.98 1.96
N VAL A 168 16.47 -20.76 2.38
CA VAL A 168 16.65 -20.41 3.81
C VAL A 168 15.60 -19.43 4.33
N GLY A 169 14.81 -18.85 3.45
CA GLY A 169 13.85 -17.81 3.78
C GLY A 169 12.41 -18.26 3.75
N ILE A 170 11.59 -17.42 4.37
CA ILE A 170 10.15 -17.61 4.47
C ILE A 170 9.48 -16.32 4.04
N ILE A 171 8.37 -16.44 3.30
CA ILE A 171 7.52 -15.30 2.99
C ILE A 171 7.02 -14.69 4.32
N PRO A 172 7.38 -13.43 4.61
CA PRO A 172 6.97 -12.79 5.85
C PRO A 172 5.49 -12.43 5.78
N LEU A 173 4.65 -13.19 6.48
CA LEU A 173 3.28 -12.76 6.73
C LEU A 173 3.25 -11.60 7.73
N PRO A 174 2.32 -10.63 7.55
CA PRO A 174 2.06 -9.58 8.53
C PRO A 174 1.78 -10.12 9.94
N PRO A 175 2.11 -9.37 11.00
CA PRO A 175 2.05 -9.86 12.37
C PRO A 175 0.65 -10.24 12.87
N TYR A 176 -0.41 -9.72 12.24
CA TYR A 176 -1.80 -10.05 12.54
C TYR A 176 -2.28 -11.38 11.90
N ILE A 177 -1.45 -12.00 11.06
CA ILE A 177 -1.69 -13.32 10.49
C ILE A 177 -0.81 -14.31 11.24
N SER A 178 -1.35 -14.95 12.26
CA SER A 178 -0.59 -15.83 13.17
C SER A 178 -0.81 -17.33 12.90
N HIS A 179 -1.92 -17.70 12.25
CA HIS A 179 -2.34 -19.09 12.07
C HIS A 179 -2.85 -19.38 10.65
N SER A 180 -2.16 -18.86 9.64
CA SER A 180 -2.49 -19.14 8.25
C SER A 180 -2.11 -20.57 7.87
N GLU A 181 -3.03 -21.26 7.21
CA GLU A 181 -2.83 -22.55 6.54
C GLU A 181 -2.72 -22.38 5.01
N ALA A 182 -2.84 -21.15 4.53
CA ALA A 182 -2.73 -20.83 3.11
C ALA A 182 -1.35 -21.18 2.55
N ASP A 183 -1.33 -21.66 1.31
CA ASP A 183 -0.09 -21.83 0.57
C ASP A 183 0.64 -20.46 0.47
N PRO A 184 1.98 -20.38 0.65
CA PRO A 184 2.72 -19.13 0.56
C PRO A 184 2.49 -18.35 -0.74
N GLU A 185 2.26 -19.03 -1.86
CA GLU A 185 1.90 -18.40 -3.15
C GLU A 185 0.54 -17.69 -3.06
N GLN A 186 -0.29 -18.03 -2.06
CA GLN A 186 -1.49 -17.27 -1.74
C GLN A 186 -1.29 -15.91 -1.11
N TYR A 187 -0.05 -15.58 -0.73
CA TYR A 187 0.35 -14.23 -0.40
C TYR A 187 1.10 -13.55 -1.55
N GLN A 188 0.91 -14.00 -2.78
CA GLN A 188 1.40 -13.35 -4.00
C GLN A 188 0.24 -13.04 -4.94
N THR A 189 0.35 -11.96 -5.71
CA THR A 189 -0.58 -11.71 -6.81
C THR A 189 -0.23 -12.64 -7.98
N ILE A 190 -1.23 -13.08 -8.73
CA ILE A 190 -1.05 -14.00 -9.87
C ILE A 190 -0.22 -13.40 -11.02
N TYR A 191 -0.06 -12.08 -11.02
CA TYR A 191 0.69 -11.29 -11.98
C TYR A 191 1.97 -10.68 -11.37
N SER A 192 2.40 -11.16 -10.20
CA SER A 192 3.64 -10.70 -9.58
C SER A 192 4.87 -11.22 -10.35
N ASP A 193 5.79 -10.32 -10.68
CA ASP A 193 7.00 -10.60 -11.47
C ASP A 193 8.25 -9.95 -10.85
N ARG A 194 8.11 -8.73 -10.32
CA ARG A 194 9.24 -7.90 -9.89
C ARG A 194 9.61 -8.20 -8.43
N LEU A 195 10.56 -9.09 -8.21
CA LEU A 195 11.08 -9.44 -6.89
C LEU A 195 11.70 -8.23 -6.17
N GLY A 196 11.28 -7.99 -4.93
CA GLY A 196 11.88 -6.94 -4.08
C GLY A 196 11.06 -6.50 -2.88
N SER A 197 9.79 -6.87 -2.82
CA SER A 197 8.88 -6.41 -1.75
C SER A 197 9.06 -7.17 -0.45
N ALA A 198 8.91 -6.50 0.69
CA ALA A 198 8.78 -7.16 1.98
C ALA A 198 7.34 -7.61 2.27
N ALA A 199 6.34 -7.13 1.52
CA ALA A 199 4.94 -7.53 1.67
C ALA A 199 4.16 -7.40 0.37
N ALA A 200 3.04 -8.14 0.29
CA ALA A 200 2.24 -8.21 -0.93
C ALA A 200 1.36 -6.96 -1.11
N PRO A 201 1.05 -6.57 -2.36
CA PRO A 201 0.00 -5.60 -2.64
C PRO A 201 -1.36 -6.28 -2.50
N THR A 202 -1.90 -6.28 -1.28
CA THR A 202 -2.97 -7.21 -0.89
C THR A 202 -4.31 -7.03 -1.59
N ALA A 203 -4.59 -5.84 -2.12
CA ALA A 203 -5.78 -5.58 -2.92
C ALA A 203 -5.74 -6.34 -4.26
N GLY A 204 -4.53 -6.64 -4.76
CA GLY A 204 -4.31 -7.45 -5.96
C GLY A 204 -4.52 -8.94 -5.75
N LEU A 205 -4.55 -9.42 -4.49
CA LEU A 205 -4.68 -10.84 -4.18
C LEU A 205 -6.07 -11.39 -4.55
N HIS A 206 -7.08 -10.54 -4.75
CA HIS A 206 -8.43 -11.01 -5.07
C HIS A 206 -8.58 -11.44 -6.53
N PHE A 207 -7.63 -11.09 -7.40
CA PHE A 207 -7.71 -11.38 -8.84
C PHE A 207 -7.35 -12.83 -9.15
N THR A 208 -8.07 -13.39 -10.12
CA THR A 208 -7.81 -14.70 -10.75
C THR A 208 -7.50 -14.50 -12.23
N ASP A 209 -6.82 -15.47 -12.85
CA ASP A 209 -6.48 -15.38 -14.28
C ASP A 209 -7.73 -15.22 -15.15
N ASP A 210 -8.80 -15.91 -14.78
CA ASP A 210 -10.07 -15.85 -15.49
C ASP A 210 -10.76 -14.49 -15.31
N LEU A 211 -10.70 -13.89 -14.12
CA LEU A 211 -11.22 -12.55 -13.88
C LEU A 211 -10.46 -11.50 -14.69
N LEU A 212 -9.12 -11.55 -14.74
CA LEU A 212 -8.32 -10.62 -15.55
C LEU A 212 -8.63 -10.74 -17.05
N LYS A 213 -8.86 -11.97 -17.55
CA LYS A 213 -9.28 -12.19 -18.94
C LYS A 213 -10.67 -11.60 -19.21
N GLN A 214 -11.63 -11.80 -18.32
CA GLN A 214 -12.98 -11.26 -18.45
C GLN A 214 -12.97 -9.72 -18.45
N LEU A 215 -12.18 -9.10 -17.59
CA LEU A 215 -12.01 -7.64 -17.57
C LEU A 215 -11.51 -7.13 -18.92
N ASN A 216 -10.47 -7.75 -19.48
CA ASN A 216 -9.95 -7.38 -20.78
C ASN A 216 -10.98 -7.58 -21.91
N GLN A 217 -11.75 -8.68 -21.87
CA GLN A 217 -12.83 -8.93 -22.84
C GLN A 217 -13.96 -7.89 -22.77
N ASN A 218 -14.19 -7.31 -21.59
CA ASN A 218 -15.17 -6.23 -21.38
C ASN A 218 -14.61 -4.84 -21.73
N GLY A 219 -13.40 -4.76 -22.32
CA GLY A 219 -12.76 -3.50 -22.70
C GLY A 219 -12.21 -2.71 -21.52
N ILE A 220 -11.89 -3.37 -20.40
CA ILE A 220 -11.21 -2.78 -19.25
C ILE A 220 -9.73 -3.11 -19.38
N GLU A 221 -8.95 -2.06 -19.64
CA GLU A 221 -7.51 -2.18 -19.88
C GLU A 221 -6.75 -2.37 -18.56
N GLN A 222 -5.53 -2.91 -18.66
CA GLN A 222 -4.66 -3.19 -17.53
C GLN A 222 -3.24 -2.65 -17.80
N THR A 223 -2.63 -2.11 -16.75
CA THR A 223 -1.21 -1.76 -16.76
C THR A 223 -0.60 -1.97 -15.38
N PHE A 224 0.72 -2.02 -15.31
CA PHE A 224 1.45 -2.39 -14.10
C PHE A 224 2.46 -1.30 -13.73
N VAL A 225 2.42 -0.92 -12.45
CA VAL A 225 3.51 -0.21 -11.79
C VAL A 225 4.25 -1.19 -10.90
N THR A 226 5.49 -0.89 -10.54
CA THR A 226 6.18 -1.64 -9.48
C THR A 226 6.33 -0.75 -8.27
N LEU A 227 5.92 -1.22 -7.09
CA LEU A 227 6.29 -0.58 -5.81
C LEU A 227 6.66 -1.64 -4.80
N HIS A 228 7.88 -1.57 -4.26
CA HIS A 228 8.36 -2.46 -3.21
C HIS A 228 7.92 -1.94 -1.84
N VAL A 229 7.03 -2.70 -1.20
CA VAL A 229 6.46 -2.35 0.10
C VAL A 229 7.55 -2.48 1.15
N GLY A 230 7.81 -1.38 1.86
CA GLY A 230 8.89 -1.28 2.83
C GLY A 230 8.44 -1.42 4.28
N VAL A 231 9.40 -1.21 5.20
CA VAL A 231 9.21 -1.27 6.66
C VAL A 231 8.13 -0.32 7.16
N GLY A 232 8.01 0.84 6.52
CA GLY A 232 7.19 1.94 7.01
C GLY A 232 5.70 1.69 6.91
N THR A 233 5.27 0.88 5.93
CA THR A 233 3.85 0.60 5.70
C THR A 233 3.17 -0.04 6.90
N PHE A 234 3.93 -0.78 7.72
CA PHE A 234 3.42 -1.47 8.91
C PHE A 234 3.75 -0.77 10.23
N ARG A 235 4.47 0.35 10.20
CA ARG A 235 4.75 1.09 11.44
C ARG A 235 3.50 1.85 11.86
N PRO A 236 3.06 1.72 13.13
CA PRO A 236 1.99 2.53 13.66
C PRO A 236 2.31 4.03 13.51
N VAL A 237 1.27 4.83 13.28
CA VAL A 237 1.38 6.28 13.48
C VAL A 237 1.34 6.53 14.97
N GLU A 238 2.36 7.19 15.52
CA GLU A 238 2.47 7.46 16.96
C GLU A 238 2.11 8.90 17.32
N SER A 239 2.17 9.82 16.34
CA SER A 239 1.88 11.25 16.53
C SER A 239 0.38 11.52 16.64
N GLU A 240 -0.04 12.33 17.61
CA GLU A 240 -1.44 12.76 17.75
C GLU A 240 -1.91 13.57 16.53
N ASN A 241 -1.09 14.52 16.09
CA ASN A 241 -1.28 15.20 14.81
C ASN A 241 -0.69 14.34 13.69
N ILE A 242 -1.56 13.86 12.79
CA ILE A 242 -1.16 12.93 11.74
C ILE A 242 -0.19 13.57 10.74
N THR A 243 -0.21 14.91 10.58
CA THR A 243 0.70 15.60 9.63
C THR A 243 2.17 15.57 10.05
N GLU A 244 2.44 15.26 11.32
CA GLU A 244 3.80 15.12 11.84
C GLU A 244 4.40 13.75 11.56
N HIS A 245 3.60 12.82 11.03
CA HIS A 245 4.07 11.50 10.65
C HIS A 245 5.03 11.56 9.46
N THR A 246 6.22 11.00 9.62
CA THR A 246 7.18 10.86 8.52
C THR A 246 7.06 9.49 7.89
N MET A 247 6.57 9.44 6.65
CA MET A 247 6.56 8.21 5.86
C MET A 247 7.98 7.78 5.49
N HIS A 248 8.25 6.48 5.59
CA HIS A 248 9.49 5.91 5.06
C HIS A 248 9.41 5.82 3.54
N GLY A 249 10.52 6.12 2.87
CA GLY A 249 10.61 6.03 1.42
C GLY A 249 10.46 4.59 0.94
N GLU A 250 9.56 4.37 -0.01
CA GLU A 250 9.39 3.10 -0.72
C GLU A 250 9.84 3.28 -2.16
N TRP A 251 10.63 2.33 -2.66
CA TRP A 251 11.05 2.36 -4.05
C TRP A 251 9.87 2.00 -4.96
N PHE A 252 9.72 2.73 -6.05
CA PHE A 252 8.70 2.47 -7.06
C PHE A 252 9.20 2.81 -8.46
N GLU A 253 8.53 2.24 -9.45
CA GLU A 253 8.74 2.46 -10.87
C GLU A 253 7.40 2.66 -11.57
N VAL A 254 7.27 3.78 -12.28
CA VAL A 254 6.22 4.09 -13.25
C VAL A 254 6.91 4.25 -14.60
N SER A 255 6.66 3.33 -15.52
CA SER A 255 7.25 3.35 -16.85
C SER A 255 6.54 4.34 -17.77
N GLN A 256 7.17 4.68 -18.90
CA GLN A 256 6.53 5.51 -19.93
C GLN A 256 5.24 4.89 -20.46
N GLU A 257 5.17 3.55 -20.58
CA GLU A 257 3.96 2.83 -20.99
C GLU A 257 2.77 3.11 -20.04
N VAL A 258 3.03 3.15 -18.73
CA VAL A 258 1.99 3.48 -17.75
C VAL A 258 1.49 4.91 -17.96
N VAL A 259 2.40 5.84 -18.20
CA VAL A 259 2.04 7.24 -18.47
C VAL A 259 1.18 7.35 -19.72
N ASP A 260 1.61 6.74 -20.82
CA ASP A 260 0.91 6.77 -22.11
C ASP A 260 -0.51 6.19 -21.96
N LYS A 261 -0.65 5.02 -21.33
CA LYS A 261 -1.97 4.40 -21.08
C LYS A 261 -2.87 5.26 -20.20
N VAL A 262 -2.33 5.89 -19.17
CA VAL A 262 -3.09 6.80 -18.30
C VAL A 262 -3.56 8.03 -19.07
N GLU A 263 -2.68 8.65 -19.87
CA GLU A 263 -3.02 9.82 -20.68
C GLU A 263 -4.06 9.49 -21.75
N GLU A 264 -3.89 8.37 -22.47
CA GLU A 264 -4.86 7.88 -23.45
C GLU A 264 -6.22 7.58 -22.81
N THR A 265 -6.22 6.97 -21.62
CA THR A 265 -7.44 6.69 -20.84
C THR A 265 -8.17 7.96 -20.48
N LYS A 266 -7.46 8.97 -19.96
CA LYS A 266 -8.08 10.26 -19.61
C LYS A 266 -8.55 11.02 -20.84
N ALA A 267 -7.79 10.98 -21.95
CA ALA A 267 -8.13 11.66 -23.19
C ALA A 267 -9.45 11.15 -23.82
N ARG A 268 -9.77 9.86 -23.67
CA ARG A 268 -11.04 9.26 -24.11
C ARG A 268 -12.17 9.34 -23.07
N GLY A 269 -11.95 9.99 -21.92
CA GLY A 269 -12.92 10.10 -20.83
C GLY A 269 -13.09 8.82 -19.98
N GLY A 270 -12.15 7.88 -20.08
CA GLY A 270 -12.09 6.70 -19.21
C GLY A 270 -11.61 7.03 -17.80
N ARG A 271 -11.76 6.07 -16.88
CA ARG A 271 -11.42 6.24 -15.46
C ARG A 271 -10.16 5.45 -15.13
N VAL A 272 -9.26 6.03 -14.34
CA VAL A 272 -8.07 5.35 -13.82
C VAL A 272 -8.37 4.81 -12.42
N ILE A 273 -8.48 3.49 -12.30
CA ILE A 273 -8.80 2.80 -11.07
C ILE A 273 -7.54 2.11 -10.53
N ALA A 274 -7.03 2.60 -9.39
CA ALA A 274 -5.85 2.04 -8.76
C ALA A 274 -6.22 0.77 -7.96
N VAL A 275 -5.51 -0.33 -8.20
CA VAL A 275 -5.65 -1.57 -7.42
C VAL A 275 -4.67 -1.54 -6.25
N GLY A 276 -5.10 -0.90 -5.17
CA GLY A 276 -4.39 -0.81 -3.91
C GLY A 276 -3.78 0.56 -3.62
N THR A 277 -3.52 0.78 -2.34
CA THR A 277 -2.91 2.02 -1.82
C THR A 277 -1.46 2.21 -2.28
N THR A 278 -0.74 1.12 -2.57
CA THR A 278 0.63 1.17 -3.10
C THR A 278 0.65 1.69 -4.53
N VAL A 279 -0.21 1.16 -5.41
CA VAL A 279 -0.40 1.70 -6.77
C VAL A 279 -0.74 3.19 -6.70
N THR A 280 -1.66 3.54 -5.81
CA THR A 280 -2.07 4.93 -5.60
C THR A 280 -0.88 5.81 -5.27
N ARG A 281 -0.03 5.43 -4.30
CA ARG A 281 1.16 6.19 -3.93
C ARG A 281 2.22 6.25 -5.03
N ALA A 282 2.35 5.21 -5.85
CA ALA A 282 3.27 5.22 -7.00
C ALA A 282 2.82 6.25 -8.05
N LEU A 283 1.55 6.19 -8.46
CA LEU A 283 0.99 7.10 -9.47
C LEU A 283 0.97 8.55 -8.99
N GLU A 284 0.46 8.79 -7.77
CA GLU A 284 0.39 10.13 -7.19
C GLU A 284 1.79 10.67 -6.83
N GLY A 285 2.71 9.79 -6.45
CA GLY A 285 4.14 10.12 -6.23
C GLY A 285 4.83 10.56 -7.53
N ALA A 286 4.59 9.87 -8.64
CA ALA A 286 5.07 10.25 -9.96
C ALA A 286 4.37 11.50 -10.53
N ALA A 287 3.25 11.92 -9.95
CA ALA A 287 2.45 13.06 -10.41
C ALA A 287 2.64 14.35 -9.58
N GLN A 288 3.61 14.40 -8.66
CA GLN A 288 3.81 15.57 -7.79
C GLN A 288 4.11 16.88 -8.54
N SER A 289 4.57 16.80 -9.78
CA SER A 289 4.78 17.96 -10.67
C SER A 289 3.47 18.53 -11.27
N GLY A 290 2.31 17.97 -10.92
CA GLY A 290 0.99 18.32 -11.47
C GLY A 290 0.57 17.48 -12.68
N LYS A 291 1.45 16.61 -13.17
CA LYS A 291 1.16 15.60 -14.20
C LYS A 291 1.97 14.35 -13.94
N LEU A 292 1.42 13.20 -14.32
CA LEU A 292 2.11 11.91 -14.23
C LEU A 292 3.33 11.92 -15.16
N GLN A 293 4.48 11.44 -14.69
CA GLN A 293 5.72 11.34 -15.46
C GLN A 293 6.38 9.97 -15.22
N PRO A 294 7.14 9.43 -16.18
CA PRO A 294 7.91 8.22 -15.95
C PRO A 294 8.93 8.49 -14.82
N MET A 295 9.00 7.59 -13.85
CA MET A 295 9.83 7.77 -12.66
C MET A 295 10.24 6.43 -12.07
N SER A 296 11.49 6.31 -11.66
CA SER A 296 12.00 5.20 -10.85
C SER A 296 12.80 5.78 -9.69
N ASP A 297 12.17 5.91 -8.53
CA ASP A 297 12.77 6.55 -7.36
C ASP A 297 12.08 6.08 -6.07
N LYS A 298 12.40 6.70 -4.94
CA LYS A 298 11.70 6.51 -3.68
C LYS A 298 10.61 7.55 -3.49
N THR A 299 9.42 7.10 -3.09
CA THR A 299 8.34 7.97 -2.65
C THR A 299 8.14 7.85 -1.14
N ASN A 300 8.18 8.98 -0.46
CA ASN A 300 7.70 9.14 0.91
C ASN A 300 6.35 9.91 0.94
N LEU A 301 5.62 9.93 -0.18
CA LEU A 301 4.33 10.61 -0.25
C LEU A 301 3.37 10.04 0.80
N TYR A 302 2.94 10.91 1.70
CA TYR A 302 1.93 10.65 2.70
C TYR A 302 0.61 11.30 2.27
N ILE A 303 -0.42 10.49 2.03
CA ILE A 303 -1.74 10.94 1.58
C ILE A 303 -2.71 10.88 2.77
N TYR A 304 -3.36 11.99 3.07
CA TYR A 304 -4.33 12.17 4.15
C TYR A 304 -5.38 13.22 3.72
N PRO A 305 -6.49 13.42 4.47
CA PRO A 305 -7.55 14.34 4.05
C PRO A 305 -7.06 15.74 3.68
N GLY A 306 -7.61 16.26 2.59
CA GLY A 306 -7.17 17.50 1.93
C GLY A 306 -6.28 17.27 0.71
N TYR A 307 -5.86 16.03 0.43
CA TYR A 307 -5.04 15.70 -0.74
C TYR A 307 -5.77 15.94 -2.08
N GLN A 308 -5.09 16.62 -3.01
CA GLN A 308 -5.57 16.92 -4.35
C GLN A 308 -5.10 15.85 -5.34
N TRP A 309 -6.00 14.93 -5.66
CA TRP A 309 -5.78 13.81 -6.59
C TRP A 309 -5.41 14.29 -7.99
N GLN A 310 -4.30 13.78 -8.53
CA GLN A 310 -3.83 14.13 -9.88
C GLN A 310 -4.17 13.04 -10.91
N VAL A 311 -4.06 11.77 -10.51
CA VAL A 311 -4.14 10.63 -11.42
C VAL A 311 -5.32 9.74 -11.09
N VAL A 312 -5.47 9.36 -9.83
CA VAL A 312 -6.40 8.31 -9.42
C VAL A 312 -7.84 8.83 -9.35
N ASP A 313 -8.71 8.19 -10.13
CA ASP A 313 -10.14 8.50 -10.18
C ASP A 313 -10.93 7.57 -9.25
N GLY A 314 -10.52 6.31 -9.11
CA GLY A 314 -11.15 5.36 -8.19
C GLY A 314 -10.16 4.33 -7.67
N MET A 315 -10.60 3.47 -6.75
CA MET A 315 -9.70 2.54 -6.06
C MET A 315 -10.35 1.21 -5.74
N VAL A 316 -9.62 0.13 -5.94
CA VAL A 316 -9.86 -1.16 -5.29
C VAL A 316 -8.90 -1.28 -4.11
N THR A 317 -9.38 -1.52 -2.90
CA THR A 317 -8.53 -1.67 -1.70
C THR A 317 -9.11 -2.67 -0.70
N ASN A 318 -8.33 -3.07 0.30
CA ASN A 318 -8.82 -3.84 1.45
C ASN A 318 -9.40 -2.92 2.53
N PHE A 319 -9.93 -3.51 3.61
CA PHE A 319 -10.19 -2.81 4.86
C PHE A 319 -8.90 -2.68 5.69
N HIS A 320 -8.65 -1.50 6.26
CA HIS A 320 -7.36 -1.15 6.86
C HIS A 320 -7.40 -1.04 8.38
N LEU A 321 -6.22 -1.20 9.02
CA LEU A 321 -6.05 -1.10 10.47
C LEU A 321 -6.55 0.26 10.99
N PRO A 322 -7.19 0.31 12.19
CA PRO A 322 -7.42 1.56 12.89
C PRO A 322 -6.12 2.37 12.99
N GLN A 323 -6.23 3.69 12.88
CA GLN A 323 -5.08 4.60 13.07
C GLN A 323 -3.91 4.35 12.10
N SER A 324 -4.16 3.76 10.94
CA SER A 324 -3.14 3.48 9.92
C SER A 324 -3.07 4.56 8.84
N THR A 325 -1.88 4.73 8.26
CA THR A 325 -1.66 5.62 7.11
C THR A 325 -2.50 5.22 5.89
N LEU A 326 -2.79 3.93 5.72
CA LEU A 326 -3.66 3.42 4.66
C LEU A 326 -5.11 3.88 4.85
N MET A 327 -5.61 3.88 6.09
CA MET A 327 -6.93 4.40 6.42
C MET A 327 -7.02 5.90 6.12
N MET A 328 -5.99 6.67 6.46
CA MET A 328 -5.94 8.12 6.17
C MET A 328 -5.95 8.41 4.68
N LEU A 329 -5.26 7.59 3.88
CA LEU A 329 -5.27 7.68 2.41
C LEU A 329 -6.68 7.44 1.85
N VAL A 330 -7.38 6.40 2.31
CA VAL A 330 -8.76 6.14 1.87
C VAL A 330 -9.72 7.23 2.35
N SER A 331 -9.53 7.75 3.58
CA SER A 331 -10.28 8.91 4.08
C SER A 331 -10.06 10.17 3.23
N ALA A 332 -8.87 10.35 2.65
CA ALA A 332 -8.61 11.44 1.71
C ALA A 332 -9.42 11.32 0.41
N LEU A 333 -9.87 10.11 0.07
CA LEU A 333 -10.63 9.85 -1.14
C LEU A 333 -12.14 10.02 -0.90
N ILE A 334 -12.68 9.47 0.19
CA ILE A 334 -14.14 9.40 0.43
C ILE A 334 -14.62 10.08 1.72
N GLY A 335 -13.73 10.74 2.45
CA GLY A 335 -14.03 11.39 3.73
C GLY A 335 -13.96 10.43 4.91
N ARG A 336 -13.43 10.92 6.04
CA ARG A 336 -13.16 10.09 7.23
C ARG A 336 -14.44 9.55 7.89
N GLU A 337 -15.41 10.40 8.17
CA GLU A 337 -16.65 9.98 8.85
C GLU A 337 -17.41 8.92 8.04
N ARG A 338 -17.45 9.12 6.72
CA ARG A 338 -18.04 8.16 5.79
C ARG A 338 -17.29 6.82 5.80
N LEU A 339 -15.96 6.85 5.76
CA LEU A 339 -15.15 5.63 5.83
C LEU A 339 -15.41 4.86 7.13
N LEU A 340 -15.48 5.54 8.27
CA LEU A 340 -15.76 4.94 9.57
C LEU A 340 -17.15 4.27 9.59
N ASN A 341 -18.18 4.96 9.12
CA ASN A 341 -19.53 4.39 9.04
C ASN A 341 -19.58 3.15 8.12
N LEU A 342 -18.86 3.18 6.99
CA LEU A 342 -18.75 2.03 6.09
C LEU A 342 -18.00 0.85 6.75
N TYR A 343 -17.00 1.13 7.59
CA TYR A 343 -16.29 0.08 8.34
C TYR A 343 -17.16 -0.52 9.43
N GLU A 344 -17.96 0.28 10.14
CA GLU A 344 -18.94 -0.21 11.12
C GLU A 344 -19.99 -1.11 10.46
N GLU A 345 -20.55 -0.68 9.32
CA GLU A 345 -21.49 -1.49 8.54
C GLU A 345 -20.81 -2.79 8.06
N ALA A 346 -19.58 -2.71 7.54
CA ALA A 346 -18.84 -3.89 7.11
C ALA A 346 -18.63 -4.89 8.26
N ILE A 347 -18.32 -4.42 9.47
CA ILE A 347 -18.20 -5.26 10.67
C ILE A 347 -19.54 -5.90 11.04
N ALA A 348 -20.63 -5.11 11.02
CA ALA A 348 -21.98 -5.59 11.29
C ALA A 348 -22.44 -6.64 10.28
N GLN A 349 -22.01 -6.51 9.03
CA GLN A 349 -22.32 -7.41 7.93
C GLN A 349 -21.37 -8.61 7.83
N ASP A 350 -20.47 -8.87 8.79
CA ASP A 350 -19.50 -9.97 8.75
C ASP A 350 -18.43 -9.88 7.64
N TYR A 351 -18.01 -8.69 7.21
CA TYR A 351 -16.84 -8.55 6.33
C TYR A 351 -15.56 -8.96 7.06
N ARG A 352 -14.62 -9.50 6.30
CA ARG A 352 -13.28 -9.87 6.75
C ARG A 352 -12.30 -8.74 6.44
N PHE A 353 -11.39 -8.44 7.35
CA PHE A 353 -10.50 -7.27 7.30
C PHE A 353 -9.04 -7.66 7.00
N TYR A 354 -8.25 -6.67 6.60
CA TYR A 354 -6.80 -6.74 6.31
C TYR A 354 -6.43 -7.57 5.09
N SER A 355 -5.17 -8.03 5.03
CA SER A 355 -4.54 -8.59 3.82
C SER A 355 -5.32 -9.70 3.12
N PHE A 356 -5.84 -10.65 3.90
CA PHE A 356 -6.62 -11.79 3.37
C PHE A 356 -8.13 -11.59 3.47
N GLY A 357 -8.54 -10.40 3.88
CA GLY A 357 -9.94 -10.04 4.09
C GLY A 357 -10.71 -9.93 2.79
N ASP A 358 -11.72 -9.07 2.84
CA ASP A 358 -12.55 -8.69 1.72
C ASP A 358 -12.04 -7.36 1.13
N ALA A 359 -12.68 -6.92 0.05
CA ALA A 359 -12.29 -5.75 -0.71
C ALA A 359 -13.35 -4.64 -0.68
N MET A 360 -12.92 -3.46 -1.11
CA MET A 360 -13.71 -2.27 -1.33
C MET A 360 -13.42 -1.73 -2.73
N LEU A 361 -14.47 -1.36 -3.47
CA LEU A 361 -14.37 -0.62 -4.73
C LEU A 361 -14.96 0.77 -4.53
N ILE A 362 -14.14 1.80 -4.69
CA ILE A 362 -14.54 3.21 -4.65
C ILE A 362 -14.54 3.72 -6.09
N LEU A 363 -15.70 4.12 -6.59
CA LEU A 363 -15.84 4.72 -7.93
C LEU A 363 -15.63 6.24 -7.88
N PRO A 364 -15.30 6.90 -9.01
CA PRO A 364 -15.00 8.33 -9.00
C PRO A 364 -16.12 9.21 -8.46
N GLU A 365 -17.36 8.83 -8.70
CA GLU A 365 -18.54 9.54 -8.24
C GLU A 365 -18.72 9.48 -6.70
N ALA A 366 -17.92 8.67 -6.00
CA ALA A 366 -17.88 8.60 -4.54
C ALA A 366 -16.84 9.51 -3.89
N LYS A 367 -15.96 10.15 -4.67
CA LYS A 367 -14.90 11.02 -4.16
C LYS A 367 -15.49 12.24 -3.46
N VAL A 368 -14.85 12.69 -2.39
CA VAL A 368 -15.19 13.98 -1.80
C VAL A 368 -14.76 15.10 -2.74
N GLU A 369 -15.69 15.99 -3.07
CA GLU A 369 -15.35 17.23 -3.75
C GLU A 369 -14.71 18.18 -2.74
N HIS A 370 -13.46 18.55 -2.98
CA HIS A 370 -12.86 19.68 -2.27
C HIS A 370 -13.48 20.95 -2.84
N GLN A 371 -14.34 21.61 -2.06
CA GLN A 371 -14.85 22.94 -2.42
C GLN A 371 -13.65 23.86 -2.66
N GLN A 372 -13.41 24.26 -3.91
CA GLN A 372 -12.59 25.43 -4.17
C GLN A 372 -13.27 26.61 -3.48
N PRO A 373 -12.54 27.47 -2.76
CA PRO A 373 -13.13 28.73 -2.32
C PRO A 373 -13.60 29.45 -3.58
N ALA A 374 -14.90 29.75 -3.64
CA ALA A 374 -15.50 30.50 -4.73
C ALA A 374 -14.62 31.73 -5.01
N GLU A 375 -14.10 31.85 -6.24
CA GLU A 375 -13.49 33.10 -6.67
C GLU A 375 -14.50 34.21 -6.37
N ALA A 376 -14.10 35.14 -5.50
CA ALA A 376 -14.89 36.33 -5.25
C ALA A 376 -15.06 37.04 -6.59
N SER A 377 -16.24 36.89 -7.19
CA SER A 377 -16.63 37.59 -8.41
C SER A 377 -16.33 39.08 -8.20
N PRO A 378 -15.60 39.76 -9.10
CA PRO A 378 -15.31 41.15 -8.93
C PRO A 378 -16.64 41.90 -8.92
N ALA A 379 -16.93 42.57 -7.81
CA ALA A 379 -18.07 43.45 -7.70
C ALA A 379 -18.00 44.47 -8.83
N THR A 380 -18.94 44.41 -9.75
CA THR A 380 -19.20 45.45 -10.73
C THR A 380 -19.54 46.73 -9.96
N SER A 381 -18.60 47.68 -9.94
CA SER A 381 -18.87 49.03 -9.46
C SER A 381 -19.80 49.72 -10.45
N GLU A 382 -21.11 49.69 -10.17
CA GLU A 382 -22.05 50.63 -10.75
C GLU A 382 -21.68 52.03 -10.21
N ALA A 383 -21.07 52.84 -11.07
CA ALA A 383 -20.91 54.26 -10.83
C ALA A 383 -22.27 54.93 -10.98
N THR A 384 -22.91 55.25 -9.86
CA THR A 384 -24.05 56.16 -9.80
C THR A 384 -23.60 57.59 -10.08
N ASN A 385 -23.93 58.03 -11.28
CA ASN A 385 -24.28 59.37 -11.74
C ASN A 385 -24.52 60.43 -10.63
N GLU A 386 -23.63 61.41 -10.52
CA GLU A 386 -23.95 62.75 -9.98
C GLU A 386 -23.62 63.79 -11.07
N ALA A 387 -24.64 64.10 -11.87
CA ALA A 387 -24.65 65.27 -12.72
C ALA A 387 -25.26 66.42 -11.92
N ALA A 388 -24.42 67.35 -11.47
CA ALA A 388 -24.85 68.66 -10.98
C ALA A 388 -25.21 69.53 -12.19
N SER A 389 -26.50 69.64 -12.48
CA SER A 389 -27.05 70.66 -13.37
C SER A 389 -27.24 71.95 -12.58
N GLU A 390 -26.44 72.96 -12.92
CA GLU A 390 -26.74 74.37 -12.66
C GLU A 390 -28.07 74.74 -13.33
N ASP A 391 -28.92 75.50 -12.63
CA ASP A 391 -30.08 76.17 -13.23
C ASP A 391 -30.09 77.64 -12.76
N PRO A 392 -30.51 78.59 -13.60
CA PRO A 392 -30.22 80.01 -13.48
C PRO A 392 -31.33 80.77 -12.74
N SER A 393 -30.97 81.88 -12.08
CA SER A 393 -31.79 83.09 -11.84
C SER A 393 -30.96 84.17 -11.19
#